data_AF-A0A0M0J351-F1
#
_entry.id   AF-A0A0M0J351-F1
#
_cell.length_a   1.000
_cell.length_b   1.000
_cell.length_c   1.000
_cell.angle_alpha   90.00
_cell.angle_beta   90.00
_cell.angle_gamma   90.00
#
_symmetry.space_group_name_H-M   'P 1'
#
loop_
_entity.id
_entity.type
_entity.pdbx_description
1 polymer ?
#
loop_
_entity_poly.entity_id
_entity_poly.type
_entity_poly.pdbx_seq_one_letter_code
_entity_poly.pdbx_strand_id
1 'polypeptide(L)'
;MGQAGHATGTMKRAEAVSNAVRTFWNLSHSSDVVRHAMAGIDGPIAALVRLVTGSNPQIASKAAIGAASLLSTLIHQSEDEAKRAIIDTIIIAVQPDAREPPSQVPSFVALLREAAFEKLHTAGKGTSQPDLDMAVTFARWLKLGVGPIGDATKRFKAGKEERNRKLEAIFKFEATGRAGFCHEARGRVKKC
;
A
#
# COMPACT_ATOMS: atom_id res chain seq x y z
N MET A 1 26.28 -39.44 -16.60
CA MET A 1 26.44 -39.03 -15.19
C MET A 1 26.34 -37.51 -15.12
N GLY A 2 25.21 -36.94 -14.67
CA GLY A 2 25.02 -35.47 -14.73
C GLY A 2 23.94 -34.87 -13.83
N GLN A 3 23.33 -35.65 -12.94
CA GLN A 3 22.22 -35.16 -12.09
C GLN A 3 22.62 -34.81 -10.64
N ALA A 4 23.78 -35.25 -10.15
CA ALA A 4 24.17 -35.05 -8.75
C ALA A 4 24.59 -33.61 -8.39
N GLY A 5 25.15 -32.85 -9.35
CA GLY A 5 25.58 -31.46 -9.14
C GLY A 5 24.43 -30.44 -9.10
N HIS A 6 23.32 -30.72 -9.78
CA HIS A 6 22.14 -29.84 -9.78
C HIS A 6 21.37 -29.89 -8.45
N ALA A 7 21.23 -31.07 -7.85
CA ALA A 7 20.48 -31.25 -6.59
C ALA A 7 21.19 -30.65 -5.37
N THR A 8 22.52 -30.66 -5.32
CA THR A 8 23.30 -30.04 -4.25
C THR A 8 23.33 -28.51 -4.35
N GLY A 9 23.33 -27.97 -5.57
CA GLY A 9 23.22 -26.52 -5.81
C GLY A 9 21.84 -25.95 -5.46
N THR A 10 20.76 -26.67 -5.73
CA THR A 10 19.38 -26.23 -5.40
C THR A 10 19.10 -26.28 -3.91
N MET A 11 19.59 -27.29 -3.17
CA MET A 11 19.47 -27.34 -1.71
C MET A 11 20.17 -26.17 -1.01
N LYS A 12 21.41 -25.84 -1.40
CA LYS A 12 22.14 -24.67 -0.84
C LYS A 12 21.43 -23.34 -1.10
N ARG A 13 20.79 -23.19 -2.26
CA ARG A 13 19.98 -22.00 -2.58
C ARG A 13 18.72 -21.91 -1.72
N ALA A 14 18.00 -23.01 -1.53
CA ALA A 14 16.80 -23.02 -0.69
C ALA A 14 17.11 -22.66 0.78
N GLU A 15 18.23 -23.15 1.30
CA GLU A 15 18.70 -22.82 2.66
C GLU A 15 19.12 -21.35 2.79
N ALA A 16 19.86 -20.81 1.81
CA ALA A 16 20.22 -19.40 1.78
C ALA A 16 18.99 -18.48 1.75
N VAL A 17 17.98 -18.81 0.93
CA VAL A 17 16.71 -18.06 0.87
C VAL A 17 15.98 -18.14 2.21
N SER A 18 15.94 -19.30 2.84
CA SER A 18 15.28 -19.49 4.14
C SER A 18 15.99 -18.69 5.25
N ASN A 19 17.32 -18.63 5.23
CA ASN A 19 18.12 -17.80 6.13
C ASN A 19 17.92 -16.30 5.88
N ALA A 20 17.80 -15.87 4.63
CA ALA A 20 17.50 -14.48 4.29
C ALA A 20 16.11 -14.06 4.82
N VAL A 21 15.08 -14.89 4.60
CA VAL A 21 13.72 -14.65 5.14
C VAL A 21 13.75 -14.55 6.66
N ARG A 22 14.48 -15.43 7.35
CA ARG A 22 14.63 -15.38 8.81
C ARG A 22 15.38 -14.14 9.28
N THR A 23 16.39 -13.68 8.53
CA THR A 23 17.13 -12.46 8.86
C THR A 23 16.21 -11.24 8.74
N PHE A 24 15.42 -11.16 7.67
CA PHE A 24 14.43 -10.10 7.50
C PHE A 24 13.35 -10.15 8.57
N TRP A 25 12.91 -11.35 8.98
CA TRP A 25 12.01 -11.52 10.12
C TRP A 25 12.58 -10.90 11.39
N ASN A 26 13.83 -11.14 11.72
CA ASN A 26 14.42 -10.56 12.93
C ASN A 26 14.51 -9.03 12.85
N LEU A 27 14.89 -8.50 11.68
CA LEU A 27 14.99 -7.06 11.46
C LEU A 27 13.63 -6.36 11.48
N SER A 28 12.57 -6.99 10.97
CA SER A 28 11.24 -6.40 10.91
C SER A 28 10.59 -6.17 12.28
N HIS A 29 11.07 -6.84 13.32
CA HIS A 29 10.58 -6.66 14.69
C HIS A 29 11.22 -5.44 15.40
N SER A 30 12.17 -4.74 14.76
CA SER A 30 12.93 -3.68 15.41
C SER A 30 12.17 -2.34 15.52
N SER A 31 11.60 -1.82 14.43
CA SER A 31 10.84 -0.56 14.42
C SER A 31 10.11 -0.32 13.09
N ASP A 32 9.14 0.59 13.07
CA ASP A 32 8.48 1.02 11.83
C ASP A 32 9.41 1.71 10.84
N VAL A 33 10.44 2.41 11.31
CA VAL A 33 11.45 3.01 10.43
C VAL A 33 12.13 1.93 9.61
N VAL A 34 12.46 0.80 10.24
CA VAL A 34 13.06 -0.35 9.56
C VAL A 34 12.07 -0.98 8.57
N ARG A 35 10.80 -1.15 8.95
CA ARG A 35 9.77 -1.71 8.06
C ARG A 35 9.50 -0.82 6.86
N HIS A 36 9.45 0.50 7.06
CA HIS A 36 9.33 1.48 6.00
C HIS A 36 10.55 1.47 5.08
N ALA A 37 11.78 1.36 5.64
CA ALA A 37 13.00 1.25 4.84
C ALA A 37 13.09 -0.05 4.02
N MET A 38 12.38 -1.12 4.43
CA MET A 38 12.26 -2.36 3.66
C MET A 38 11.28 -2.25 2.48
N ALA A 39 10.45 -1.21 2.44
CA ALA A 39 9.53 -0.93 1.35
C ALA A 39 10.26 -0.34 0.13
N GLY A 40 9.64 -0.39 -1.04
CA GLY A 40 10.21 0.04 -2.32
C GLY A 40 10.37 -1.10 -3.32
N ILE A 41 10.42 -0.74 -4.60
CA ILE A 41 10.37 -1.67 -5.75
C ILE A 41 11.57 -2.63 -5.81
N ASP A 42 12.72 -2.18 -5.31
CA ASP A 42 13.95 -2.98 -5.20
C ASP A 42 14.26 -3.38 -3.74
N GLY A 43 13.31 -3.11 -2.84
CA GLY A 43 13.45 -3.39 -1.42
C GLY A 43 13.24 -4.87 -1.06
N PRO A 44 13.61 -5.28 0.17
CA PRO A 44 13.37 -6.62 0.69
C PRO A 44 11.92 -7.11 0.55
N ILE A 45 10.93 -6.22 0.70
CA ILE A 45 9.50 -6.59 0.57
C ILE A 45 9.17 -7.01 -0.87
N ALA A 46 9.65 -6.29 -1.87
CA ALA A 46 9.44 -6.66 -3.27
C ALA A 46 10.12 -8.01 -3.59
N ALA A 47 11.30 -8.28 -3.03
CA ALA A 47 11.96 -9.57 -3.15
C ALA A 47 11.16 -10.71 -2.51
N LEU A 48 10.55 -10.48 -1.33
CA LEU A 48 9.65 -11.45 -0.70
C LEU A 48 8.41 -11.72 -1.56
N VAL A 49 7.79 -10.68 -2.14
CA VAL A 49 6.65 -10.85 -3.05
C VAL A 49 7.03 -11.71 -4.27
N ARG A 50 8.17 -11.40 -4.91
CA ARG A 50 8.69 -12.18 -6.04
C ARG A 50 8.99 -13.63 -5.67
N LEU A 51 9.46 -13.88 -4.45
CA LEU A 51 9.68 -15.24 -3.95
C LEU A 51 8.37 -16.03 -3.85
N VAL A 52 7.30 -15.40 -3.37
CA VAL A 52 5.98 -16.04 -3.26
C VAL A 52 5.34 -16.24 -4.64
N THR A 53 5.43 -15.27 -5.54
CA THR A 53 4.80 -15.34 -6.88
C THR A 53 5.58 -16.18 -7.89
N GLY A 54 6.92 -16.23 -7.78
CA GLY A 54 7.79 -16.99 -8.67
C GLY A 54 7.97 -18.46 -8.28
N SER A 55 7.36 -18.91 -7.18
CA SER A 55 7.41 -20.32 -6.76
C SER A 55 6.61 -21.21 -7.72
N ASN A 56 7.08 -22.42 -7.99
CA ASN A 56 6.38 -23.38 -8.85
C ASN A 56 5.09 -23.86 -8.15
N PRO A 57 3.93 -23.89 -8.84
CA PRO A 57 2.63 -24.29 -8.27
C PRO A 57 2.58 -25.68 -7.62
N GLN A 58 3.48 -26.59 -7.99
CA GLN A 58 3.54 -27.92 -7.39
C GLN A 58 4.45 -27.99 -6.16
N ILE A 59 5.20 -26.93 -5.86
CA ILE A 59 6.18 -26.84 -4.77
C ILE A 59 6.09 -25.45 -4.14
N ALA A 60 5.03 -25.20 -3.36
CA ALA A 60 5.05 -24.10 -2.40
C ALA A 60 6.16 -24.39 -1.38
N SER A 61 7.35 -23.83 -1.63
CA SER A 61 8.50 -24.06 -0.76
C SER A 61 8.23 -23.49 0.63
N LYS A 62 8.82 -24.08 1.67
CA LYS A 62 8.76 -23.53 3.05
C LYS A 62 9.15 -22.05 3.09
N ALA A 63 10.05 -21.63 2.21
CA ALA A 63 10.47 -20.23 2.07
C ALA A 63 9.35 -19.31 1.55
N ALA A 64 8.53 -19.75 0.59
CA ALA A 64 7.40 -18.99 0.09
C ALA A 64 6.30 -18.84 1.16
N ILE A 65 6.02 -19.90 1.92
CA ILE A 65 5.08 -19.84 3.05
C ILE A 65 5.62 -18.87 4.12
N GLY A 66 6.90 -19.00 4.50
CA GLY A 66 7.54 -18.11 5.46
C GLY A 66 7.55 -16.64 5.00
N ALA A 67 7.77 -16.38 3.71
CA ALA A 67 7.70 -15.04 3.14
C ALA A 67 6.28 -14.47 3.18
N ALA A 68 5.26 -15.26 2.84
CA ALA A 68 3.86 -14.83 2.96
C ALA A 68 3.48 -14.50 4.42
N SER A 69 3.91 -15.33 5.37
CA SER A 69 3.72 -15.05 6.80
C SER A 69 4.44 -13.79 7.25
N LEU A 70 5.68 -13.57 6.81
CA LEU A 70 6.44 -12.35 7.13
C LEU A 70 5.75 -11.10 6.57
N LEU A 71 5.27 -11.14 5.33
CA LEU A 71 4.51 -10.03 4.74
C LEU A 71 3.26 -9.73 5.55
N SER A 72 2.56 -10.75 6.05
CA SER A 72 1.38 -10.57 6.89
C SER A 72 1.73 -9.89 8.21
N THR A 73 2.77 -10.38 8.89
CA THR A 73 3.27 -9.76 10.13
C THR A 73 3.68 -8.31 9.91
N LEU A 74 4.38 -8.01 8.82
CA LEU A 74 4.79 -6.66 8.46
C LEU A 74 3.58 -5.71 8.32
N ILE A 75 2.52 -6.12 7.61
CA ILE A 75 1.30 -5.31 7.50
C ILE A 75 0.67 -5.10 8.87
N HIS A 76 0.46 -6.16 9.65
CA HIS A 76 -0.29 -6.09 10.91
C HIS A 76 0.43 -5.30 12.01
N GLN A 77 1.75 -5.37 12.07
CA GLN A 77 2.51 -4.70 13.11
C GLN A 77 2.82 -3.24 12.80
N SER A 78 2.68 -2.81 11.53
CA SER A 78 3.09 -1.47 11.10
C SER A 78 2.06 -0.39 11.38
N GLU A 79 2.55 0.77 11.77
CA GLU A 79 1.80 2.03 11.83
C GLU A 79 1.39 2.51 10.43
N ASP A 80 0.40 3.40 10.36
CA ASP A 80 -0.30 3.78 9.12
C ASP A 80 0.61 4.15 7.95
N GLU A 81 1.69 4.90 8.19
CA GLU A 81 2.61 5.33 7.12
C GLU A 81 3.46 4.16 6.59
N ALA A 82 4.06 3.38 7.49
CA ALA A 82 4.83 2.19 7.13
C ALA A 82 3.94 1.13 6.48
N LYS A 83 2.74 0.89 7.03
CA LYS A 83 1.73 -0.01 6.48
C LYS A 83 1.36 0.37 5.05
N ARG A 84 1.10 1.65 4.77
CA ARG A 84 0.82 2.13 3.40
C ARG A 84 1.99 1.87 2.46
N ALA A 85 3.21 2.20 2.86
CA ALA A 85 4.40 1.96 2.04
C ALA A 85 4.59 0.46 1.72
N ILE A 86 4.36 -0.41 2.70
CA ILE A 86 4.41 -1.87 2.55
C ILE A 86 3.35 -2.35 1.56
N ILE A 87 2.09 -1.93 1.74
CA ILE A 87 0.98 -2.31 0.86
C ILE A 87 1.25 -1.84 -0.58
N ASP A 88 1.70 -0.61 -0.76
CA ASP A 88 2.01 -0.07 -2.10
C ASP A 88 3.13 -0.86 -2.76
N THR A 89 4.16 -1.22 -2.01
CA THR A 89 5.24 -2.08 -2.49
C THR A 89 4.71 -3.45 -2.92
N ILE A 90 3.81 -4.05 -2.14
CA ILE A 90 3.22 -5.35 -2.48
C ILE A 90 2.41 -5.26 -3.78
N ILE A 91 1.58 -4.21 -3.93
CA ILE A 91 0.77 -3.98 -5.12
C ILE A 91 1.66 -3.80 -6.36
N ILE A 92 2.70 -2.98 -6.24
CA ILE A 92 3.62 -2.71 -7.35
C ILE A 92 4.44 -3.96 -7.69
N ALA A 93 4.83 -4.77 -6.72
CA ALA A 93 5.65 -5.96 -6.94
C ALA A 93 4.87 -7.15 -7.51
N VAL A 94 3.56 -7.23 -7.29
CA VAL A 94 2.72 -8.37 -7.73
C VAL A 94 2.14 -8.19 -9.14
N GLN A 95 1.95 -6.95 -9.59
CA GLN A 95 1.31 -6.64 -10.88
C GLN A 95 2.15 -6.73 -12.17
N PRO A 96 3.50 -6.64 -12.20
CA PRO A 96 4.22 -6.46 -13.47
C PRO A 96 4.08 -7.64 -14.45
N ASP A 97 3.91 -8.87 -13.95
CA ASP A 97 4.03 -10.08 -14.78
C ASP A 97 2.80 -11.01 -14.73
N ALA A 98 1.83 -10.74 -13.85
CA ALA A 98 0.75 -11.68 -13.55
C ALA A 98 -0.59 -11.24 -14.18
N ARG A 99 -0.99 -11.90 -15.29
CA ARG A 99 -2.33 -11.71 -15.88
C ARG A 99 -3.46 -12.07 -14.92
N GLU A 100 -3.18 -12.95 -13.95
CA GLU A 100 -4.13 -13.37 -12.92
C GLU A 100 -3.48 -13.35 -11.54
N PRO A 101 -4.27 -13.14 -10.46
CA PRO A 101 -3.78 -13.27 -9.10
C PRO A 101 -3.10 -14.60 -8.82
N PRO A 102 -2.01 -14.62 -8.03
CA PRO A 102 -1.43 -15.87 -7.56
C PRO A 102 -2.50 -16.64 -6.79
N SER A 103 -2.65 -17.93 -7.08
CA SER A 103 -3.61 -18.83 -6.44
C SER A 103 -2.95 -19.94 -5.60
N GLN A 104 -1.62 -20.04 -5.72
CA GLN A 104 -0.84 -21.19 -5.25
C GLN A 104 -0.59 -21.19 -3.74
N VAL A 105 -0.55 -20.00 -3.14
CA VAL A 105 -0.32 -19.82 -1.69
C VAL A 105 -1.55 -19.13 -1.10
N PRO A 106 -2.54 -19.89 -0.58
CA PRO A 106 -3.81 -19.33 -0.12
C PRO A 106 -3.66 -18.22 0.92
N SER A 107 -2.68 -18.33 1.82
CA SER A 107 -2.36 -17.29 2.81
C SER A 107 -1.90 -16.00 2.15
N PHE A 108 -1.15 -16.08 1.05
CA PHE A 108 -0.75 -14.92 0.28
C PHE A 108 -1.94 -14.29 -0.45
N VAL A 109 -2.86 -15.09 -0.99
CA VAL A 109 -4.10 -14.58 -1.60
C VAL A 109 -4.95 -13.82 -0.58
N ALA A 110 -5.09 -14.37 0.63
CA ALA A 110 -5.79 -13.71 1.72
C ALA A 110 -5.14 -12.36 2.06
N LEU A 111 -3.81 -12.33 2.15
CA LEU A 111 -3.04 -11.11 2.37
C LEU A 111 -3.23 -10.08 1.26
N LEU A 112 -3.21 -10.49 -0.01
CA LEU A 112 -3.45 -9.57 -1.14
C LEU A 112 -4.86 -8.96 -1.06
N ARG A 113 -5.87 -9.75 -0.67
CA ARG A 113 -7.24 -9.26 -0.47
C ARG A 113 -7.31 -8.25 0.67
N GLU A 114 -6.69 -8.54 1.80
CA GLU A 114 -6.60 -7.63 2.94
C GLU A 114 -5.93 -6.31 2.54
N ALA A 115 -4.76 -6.39 1.89
CA ALA A 115 -4.05 -5.22 1.39
C ALA A 115 -4.90 -4.40 0.41
N ALA A 116 -5.70 -5.05 -0.45
CA ALA A 116 -6.61 -4.36 -1.36
C ALA A 116 -7.75 -3.64 -0.62
N PHE A 117 -8.34 -4.26 0.41
CA PHE A 117 -9.36 -3.59 1.24
C PHE A 117 -8.79 -2.38 1.97
N GLU A 118 -7.62 -2.53 2.57
CA GLU A 118 -6.94 -1.44 3.27
C GLU A 118 -6.57 -0.32 2.30
N LYS A 119 -6.08 -0.66 1.11
CA LYS A 119 -5.75 0.33 0.09
C LYS A 119 -6.98 1.08 -0.43
N LEU A 120 -8.09 0.37 -0.68
CA LEU A 120 -9.36 1.01 -1.05
C LEU A 120 -9.89 1.91 0.07
N HIS A 121 -9.74 1.49 1.33
CA HIS A 121 -10.19 2.27 2.48
C HIS A 121 -9.40 3.57 2.63
N THR A 122 -8.07 3.48 2.59
CA THR A 122 -7.16 4.62 2.74
C THR A 122 -7.26 5.57 1.55
N ALA A 123 -7.21 5.06 0.32
CA ALA A 123 -7.36 5.87 -0.89
C ALA A 123 -8.74 6.54 -0.96
N GLY A 124 -9.80 5.83 -0.52
CA GLY A 124 -11.15 6.38 -0.42
C GLY A 124 -11.31 7.53 0.58
N LYS A 125 -10.46 7.61 1.61
CA LYS A 125 -10.39 8.77 2.52
C LYS A 125 -9.45 9.87 2.04
N GLY A 126 -8.52 9.51 1.16
CA GLY A 126 -7.50 10.39 0.60
C GLY A 126 -8.06 11.36 -0.43
N THR A 127 -7.15 12.11 -1.05
CA THR A 127 -7.49 13.08 -2.11
C THR A 127 -6.65 12.91 -3.37
N SER A 128 -5.77 11.91 -3.39
CA SER A 128 -4.94 11.56 -4.53
C SER A 128 -5.73 10.66 -5.48
N GLN A 129 -6.04 11.14 -6.68
CA GLN A 129 -6.68 10.33 -7.72
C GLN A 129 -5.80 9.15 -8.16
N PRO A 130 -4.48 9.31 -8.40
CA PRO A 130 -3.61 8.18 -8.73
C PRO A 130 -3.64 7.07 -7.68
N ASP A 131 -3.77 7.45 -6.40
CA ASP A 131 -3.83 6.50 -5.30
C ASP A 131 -5.12 5.66 -5.33
N LEU A 132 -6.26 6.31 -5.59
CA LEU A 132 -7.54 5.64 -5.80
C LEU A 132 -7.50 4.73 -7.03
N ASP A 133 -6.93 5.21 -8.15
CA ASP A 133 -6.86 4.43 -9.39
C ASP A 133 -6.02 3.16 -9.22
N MET A 134 -4.89 3.26 -8.51
CA MET A 134 -4.07 2.11 -8.14
C MET A 134 -4.86 1.11 -7.26
N ALA A 135 -5.56 1.61 -6.24
CA ALA A 135 -6.40 0.80 -5.36
C ALA A 135 -7.50 0.04 -6.12
N VAL A 136 -8.21 0.75 -7.00
CA VAL A 136 -9.30 0.19 -7.80
C VAL A 136 -8.77 -0.82 -8.81
N THR A 137 -7.66 -0.53 -9.47
CA THR A 137 -7.03 -1.42 -10.43
C THR A 137 -6.62 -2.73 -9.75
N PHE A 138 -5.98 -2.63 -8.59
CA PHE A 138 -5.57 -3.80 -7.82
C PHE A 138 -6.76 -4.63 -7.33
N ALA A 139 -7.81 -3.97 -6.80
CA ALA A 139 -9.03 -4.63 -6.37
C ALA A 139 -9.73 -5.38 -7.52
N ARG A 140 -9.80 -4.77 -8.71
CA ARG A 140 -10.35 -5.40 -9.91
C ARG A 140 -9.52 -6.59 -10.36
N TRP A 141 -8.21 -6.46 -10.34
CA TRP A 141 -7.30 -7.56 -10.67
C TRP A 141 -7.49 -8.76 -9.73
N LEU A 142 -7.71 -8.52 -8.43
CA LEU A 142 -8.11 -9.55 -7.45
C LEU A 142 -9.56 -10.05 -7.58
N LYS A 143 -10.33 -9.52 -8.54
CA LYS A 143 -11.76 -9.80 -8.73
C LYS A 143 -12.57 -9.55 -7.46
N LEU A 144 -12.22 -8.50 -6.70
CA LEU A 144 -13.05 -8.03 -5.60
C LEU A 144 -14.39 -7.54 -6.14
N GLY A 145 -15.47 -7.82 -5.40
CA GLY A 145 -16.82 -7.41 -5.80
C GLY A 145 -16.94 -5.90 -6.03
N VAL A 146 -18.00 -5.49 -6.73
CA VAL A 146 -18.24 -4.07 -7.06
C VAL A 146 -18.54 -3.20 -5.84
N GLY A 147 -19.03 -3.77 -4.75
CA GLY A 147 -19.37 -3.06 -3.51
C GLY A 147 -18.19 -2.30 -2.91
N PRO A 148 -17.10 -2.99 -2.52
CA PRO A 148 -15.90 -2.34 -1.96
C PRO A 148 -15.33 -1.20 -2.81
N ILE A 149 -15.27 -1.40 -4.13
CA ILE A 149 -14.80 -0.39 -5.10
C ILE A 149 -15.75 0.82 -5.12
N GLY A 150 -17.06 0.56 -5.18
CA GLY A 150 -18.08 1.59 -5.17
C GLY A 150 -18.05 2.43 -3.89
N ASP A 151 -17.89 1.78 -2.73
CA ASP A 151 -17.83 2.46 -1.44
C ASP A 151 -16.57 3.33 -1.31
N ALA A 152 -15.41 2.85 -1.76
CA ALA A 152 -14.18 3.65 -1.80
C ALA A 152 -14.33 4.90 -2.69
N THR A 153 -14.90 4.73 -3.88
CA THR A 153 -15.12 5.83 -4.83
C THR A 153 -16.10 6.87 -4.29
N LYS A 154 -17.18 6.42 -3.63
CA LYS A 154 -18.15 7.32 -2.97
C LYS A 154 -17.49 8.12 -1.85
N ARG A 155 -16.70 7.46 -0.98
CA ARG A 155 -15.97 8.14 0.11
C ARG A 155 -15.01 9.19 -0.44
N PHE A 156 -14.29 8.86 -1.51
CA PHE A 156 -13.33 9.77 -2.13
C PHE A 156 -14.02 11.03 -2.67
N LYS A 157 -15.14 10.84 -3.40
CA LYS A 157 -15.94 11.95 -3.92
C LYS A 157 -16.49 12.84 -2.80
N ALA A 158 -17.07 12.24 -1.76
CA ALA A 158 -17.57 12.97 -0.60
C ALA A 158 -16.47 13.76 0.11
N GLY A 159 -15.28 13.17 0.30
CA GLY A 159 -14.13 13.86 0.89
C GLY A 159 -13.63 15.04 0.05
N LYS A 160 -13.61 14.89 -1.28
CA LYS A 160 -13.22 15.96 -2.21
C LYS A 160 -14.21 17.13 -2.18
N GLU A 161 -15.51 16.84 -2.18
CA GLU A 161 -16.58 17.85 -2.08
C GLU A 161 -16.51 18.60 -0.75
N GLU A 162 -16.34 17.88 0.36
CA GLU A 162 -16.20 18.49 1.69
C GLU A 162 -15.01 19.44 1.78
N ARG A 163 -13.85 19.04 1.25
CA ARG A 163 -12.67 19.90 1.20
C ARG A 163 -12.92 21.14 0.35
N ASN A 164 -13.55 20.99 -0.82
CA ASN A 164 -13.87 22.12 -1.68
C ASN A 164 -14.80 23.11 -0.97
N ARG A 165 -15.83 22.63 -0.27
CA ARG A 165 -16.71 23.48 0.55
C ARG A 165 -15.95 24.22 1.64
N LYS A 166 -15.02 23.55 2.33
CA LYS A 166 -14.15 24.20 3.35
C LYS A 166 -13.26 25.28 2.74
N LEU A 167 -12.65 25.01 1.58
CA LEU A 167 -11.82 25.99 0.89
C LEU A 167 -12.65 27.20 0.44
N GLU A 168 -13.83 26.99 -0.14
CA GLU A 168 -14.74 28.07 -0.51
C GLU A 168 -15.19 28.90 0.69
N ALA A 169 -15.43 28.26 1.85
CA ALA A 169 -15.76 28.95 3.09
C ALA A 169 -14.59 29.82 3.60
N ILE A 170 -13.36 29.31 3.54
CA ILE A 170 -12.14 30.06 3.89
C ILE A 170 -11.98 31.28 2.96
N PHE A 171 -12.07 31.09 1.64
CA PHE A 171 -11.97 32.18 0.68
C PHE A 171 -13.06 33.24 0.86
N LYS A 172 -14.30 32.83 1.17
CA LYS A 172 -15.39 33.76 1.48
C LYS A 172 -15.12 34.56 2.75
N PHE A 173 -14.60 33.92 3.81
CA PHE A 173 -14.24 34.58 5.06
C PHE A 173 -13.11 35.61 4.88
N GLU A 174 -12.08 35.28 4.09
CA GLU A 174 -11.02 36.24 3.77
C GLU A 174 -11.51 37.42 2.90
N ALA A 175 -12.42 37.15 1.96
CA ALA A 175 -13.01 38.19 1.11
C ALA A 175 -13.91 39.15 1.91
N THR A 176 -14.74 38.64 2.83
CA THR A 176 -15.58 39.49 3.70
C THR A 176 -14.75 40.19 4.78
N GLY A 177 -13.69 39.57 5.30
CA GLY A 177 -12.74 40.19 6.23
C GLY A 177 -12.01 41.39 5.61
N ARG A 178 -11.57 41.30 4.35
CA ARG A 178 -10.98 42.45 3.63
C ARG A 178 -12.01 43.51 3.26
N ALA A 179 -13.23 43.12 2.89
CA ALA A 179 -14.31 44.08 2.59
C ALA A 179 -14.76 44.88 3.83
N GLY A 180 -14.80 44.24 5.01
CA GLY A 180 -15.06 44.91 6.29
C GLY A 180 -13.97 45.90 6.67
N PHE A 181 -12.70 45.56 6.46
CA PHE A 181 -11.56 46.44 6.76
C PHE A 181 -11.51 47.67 5.83
N CYS A 182 -11.93 47.52 4.56
CA CYS A 182 -11.98 48.64 3.61
C CYS A 182 -13.16 49.61 3.86
N HIS A 183 -14.19 49.21 4.60
CA HIS A 183 -15.34 50.09 4.86
C HIS A 183 -15.18 50.96 6.12
N GLU A 184 -14.32 50.56 7.07
CA GLU A 184 -14.08 51.31 8.31
C GLU A 184 -13.02 52.42 8.16
N ALA A 185 -12.16 52.34 7.15
CA ALA A 185 -11.14 53.35 6.86
C ALA A 185 -11.66 54.61 6.13
N ARG A 186 -12.94 54.65 5.69
CA ARG A 186 -13.53 55.79 4.96
C ARG A 186 -14.43 56.69 5.82
N GLY A 187 -14.43 56.52 7.14
CA GLY A 187 -15.38 57.17 8.06
C GLY A 187 -14.84 58.24 9.01
N ARG A 188 -13.54 58.59 9.00
CA ARG A 188 -13.00 59.61 9.92
C ARG A 188 -12.07 60.62 9.23
N VAL A 189 -12.69 61.55 8.50
CA VAL A 189 -12.18 62.93 8.45
C VAL A 189 -13.09 63.75 9.36
N LYS A 190 -12.72 63.86 10.64
CA LYS A 190 -13.21 64.94 11.50
C LYS A 190 -12.06 65.92 11.70
N LYS A 191 -12.29 67.16 11.24
CA LYS A 191 -11.50 68.35 11.53
C LYS A 191 -11.26 68.47 13.04
N CYS A 192 -9.99 68.60 13.42
CA CYS A 192 -9.42 69.73 14.17
C CYS A 192 -7.92 69.73 13.88
#